data_AF-A0A6I5CDH1-F1
#
_entry.id   AF-A0A6I5CDH1-F1
#
_cell.length_a   1.000
_cell.length_b   1.000
_cell.length_c   1.000
_cell.angle_alpha   90.00
_cell.angle_beta   90.00
_cell.angle_gamma   90.00
#
_symmetry.space_group_name_H-M   'P 1'
#
loop_
_entity.id
_entity.type
_entity.pdbx_description
1 polymer ?
#
loop_
_entity_poly.entity_id
_entity_poly.type
_entity_poly.pdbx_seq_one_letter_code
_entity_poly.pdbx_strand_id
1 'polypeptide(L)'
;MIGIPALLVLAAAGYRATQLAIHDTVLDPARAAVFDWHSRKTDSPVRTAAVTLISCPYCIGWWISGALLAAYLLATGQFDQAPLLVHGIEWFAVAGAAVLLNRIDDTLGEVGK
;
A
#
# COMPACT_ATOMS: atom_id res chain seq x y z
N MET A 1 -1.32 -17.29 12.70
CA MET A 1 -2.34 -16.92 11.71
C MET A 1 -3.19 -15.81 12.29
N ILE A 2 -3.31 -14.72 11.57
CA ILE A 2 -4.02 -13.53 12.03
C ILE A 2 -5.53 -13.80 11.99
N GLY A 3 -6.24 -13.35 13.03
CA GLY A 3 -7.70 -13.44 13.06
C GLY A 3 -8.35 -12.52 12.01
N ILE A 4 -9.55 -12.89 11.54
CA ILE A 4 -10.32 -12.10 10.57
C ILE A 4 -10.47 -10.62 11.00
N PRO A 5 -10.78 -10.28 12.28
CA PRO A 5 -10.89 -8.88 12.68
C PRO A 5 -9.62 -8.07 12.45
N ALA A 6 -8.45 -8.64 12.76
CA ALA A 6 -7.18 -7.97 12.56
C ALA A 6 -6.84 -7.82 11.08
N LEU A 7 -7.18 -8.81 10.23
CA LEU A 7 -7.05 -8.67 8.78
C LEU A 7 -7.90 -7.53 8.22
N LEU A 8 -9.14 -7.37 8.70
CA LEU A 8 -10.02 -6.27 8.27
C LEU A 8 -9.48 -4.91 8.70
N VAL A 9 -8.97 -4.79 9.93
CA VAL A 9 -8.33 -3.55 10.41
C VAL A 9 -7.10 -3.22 9.59
N LEU A 10 -6.24 -4.21 9.30
CA LEU A 10 -5.06 -4.03 8.46
C LEU A 10 -5.43 -3.65 7.02
N ALA A 11 -6.49 -4.23 6.46
CA ALA A 11 -6.98 -3.86 5.13
C ALA A 11 -7.50 -2.42 5.10
N ALA A 12 -8.28 -2.00 6.09
CA ALA A 12 -8.76 -0.62 6.21
C ALA A 12 -7.60 0.37 6.42
N ALA A 13 -6.61 0.00 7.23
CA ALA A 13 -5.38 0.78 7.41
C ALA A 13 -4.58 0.87 6.10
N GLY A 14 -4.44 -0.23 5.37
CA GLY A 14 -3.78 -0.29 4.06
C GLY A 14 -4.47 0.59 3.02
N TYR A 15 -5.80 0.55 2.95
CA TYR A 15 -6.60 1.47 2.14
C TYR A 15 -6.29 2.94 2.50
N ARG A 16 -6.43 3.31 3.79
CA ARG A 16 -6.24 4.70 4.21
C ARG A 16 -4.80 5.19 4.01
N ALA A 17 -3.81 4.36 4.28
CA ALA A 17 -2.41 4.68 4.06
C ALA A 17 -2.08 4.83 2.57
N THR A 18 -2.71 4.03 1.70
CA THR A 18 -2.59 4.20 0.24
C THR A 18 -3.20 5.51 -0.23
N GLN A 19 -4.38 5.86 0.29
CA GLN A 19 -5.02 7.15 0.04
C GLN A 19 -4.14 8.33 0.50
N LEU A 20 -3.53 8.21 1.68
CA LEU A 20 -2.56 9.19 2.17
C LEU A 20 -1.37 9.35 1.21
N ALA A 21 -0.87 8.24 0.66
CA ALA A 21 0.28 8.25 -0.24
C ALA A 21 0.00 8.87 -1.62
N ILE A 22 -1.24 8.82 -2.10
CA ILE A 22 -1.58 9.12 -3.51
C ILE A 22 -2.53 10.30 -3.66
N HIS A 23 -3.44 10.51 -2.72
CA HIS A 23 -4.49 11.53 -2.85
C HIS A 23 -4.28 12.69 -1.88
N ASP A 24 -3.52 12.48 -0.81
CA ASP A 24 -3.37 13.50 0.22
C ASP A 24 -2.22 14.47 -0.07
N THR A 25 -2.53 15.75 0.12
CA THR A 25 -1.60 16.89 0.01
C THR A 25 -0.40 16.79 0.96
N VAL A 26 -0.51 16.03 2.06
CA VAL A 26 0.58 15.85 3.02
C VAL A 26 1.82 15.26 2.36
N LEU A 27 1.65 14.33 1.41
CA LEU A 27 2.77 13.68 0.71
C LEU A 27 3.09 14.32 -0.65
N ASP A 28 2.39 15.38 -1.06
CA ASP A 28 2.68 16.10 -2.30
C ASP A 28 4.12 16.59 -2.43
N PRO A 29 4.73 17.23 -1.40
CA PRO A 29 6.10 17.70 -1.51
C PRO A 29 7.10 16.55 -1.71
N ALA A 30 6.87 15.42 -1.04
CA ALA A 30 7.70 14.24 -1.18
C ALA A 30 7.57 13.62 -2.58
N ARG A 31 6.34 13.53 -3.11
CA ARG A 31 6.11 13.05 -4.48
C ARG A 31 6.74 13.97 -5.51
N ALA A 32 6.56 15.28 -5.37
CA ALA A 32 7.17 16.28 -6.25
C ALA A 32 8.70 16.16 -6.26
N ALA A 33 9.33 15.93 -5.10
CA ALA A 33 10.77 15.70 -5.01
C ALA A 33 11.21 14.42 -5.74
N VAL A 34 10.43 13.34 -5.69
CA VAL A 34 10.73 12.10 -6.45
C VAL A 34 10.58 12.34 -7.96
N PHE A 35 9.57 13.09 -8.38
CA PHE A 35 9.39 13.45 -9.80
C PHE A 35 10.53 14.35 -10.30
N ASP A 36 10.95 15.36 -9.52
CA ASP A 36 12.12 16.20 -9.85
C ASP A 36 13.42 15.37 -9.90
N TRP A 37 13.58 14.43 -8.97
CA TRP A 37 14.71 13.51 -9.01
C TRP A 37 14.70 12.65 -10.29
N HIS A 38 13.53 12.18 -10.74
CA HIS A 38 13.41 11.44 -12.00
C HIS A 38 13.72 12.32 -13.23
N SER A 39 13.24 13.58 -13.25
CA SER A 39 13.43 14.51 -14.37
C SER A 39 14.91 14.76 -14.70
N ARG A 40 15.79 14.72 -13.69
CA ARG A 40 17.25 14.87 -13.86
C ARG A 40 17.91 13.73 -14.65
N LYS A 41 17.25 12.57 -14.80
CA LYS A 41 17.76 11.42 -15.57
C LYS A 41 16.61 10.46 -15.95
N THR A 42 15.87 10.82 -16.99
CA THR A 42 14.65 10.12 -17.44
C THR A 42 14.93 8.69 -17.93
N ASP A 43 16.10 8.43 -18.53
CA ASP A 43 16.43 7.11 -19.08
C ASP A 43 16.91 6.09 -18.03
N SER A 44 16.91 6.46 -16.74
CA SER A 44 17.35 5.56 -15.69
C SER A 44 16.25 4.58 -15.29
N PRO A 45 16.45 3.26 -15.49
CA PRO A 45 15.42 2.26 -15.21
C PRO A 45 15.01 2.24 -13.72
N VAL A 46 15.96 2.50 -12.82
CA VAL A 46 15.70 2.57 -11.38
C VAL A 46 14.80 3.76 -11.04
N ARG A 47 15.02 4.92 -11.67
CA ARG A 47 14.19 6.11 -11.41
C ARG A 47 12.79 5.92 -11.97
N THR A 48 12.66 5.33 -13.15
CA THR A 48 11.36 4.96 -13.73
C THR A 48 10.61 3.99 -12.84
N ALA A 49 11.28 2.94 -12.34
CA ALA A 49 10.66 1.97 -11.43
C ALA A 49 10.15 2.64 -10.14
N ALA A 50 10.92 3.57 -9.56
CA ALA A 50 10.53 4.30 -8.36
C ALA A 50 9.30 5.20 -8.61
N VAL A 51 9.28 5.95 -9.72
CA VAL A 51 8.11 6.77 -10.08
C VAL A 51 6.88 5.91 -10.33
N THR A 52 7.02 4.82 -11.09
CA THR A 52 5.94 3.87 -11.35
C THR A 52 5.40 3.29 -10.03
N LEU A 53 6.30 2.94 -9.10
CA LEU A 53 5.93 2.41 -7.80
C LEU A 53 5.02 3.36 -7.04
N ILE A 54 5.41 4.64 -6.91
CA ILE A 54 4.67 5.63 -6.12
C ILE A 54 3.42 6.18 -6.81
N SER A 55 3.33 6.05 -8.14
CA SER A 55 2.21 6.58 -8.93
C SER A 55 1.07 5.59 -9.10
N CYS A 56 1.36 4.29 -8.96
CA CYS A 56 0.40 3.20 -9.16
C CYS A 56 -0.22 2.80 -7.82
N PRO A 57 -1.54 2.99 -7.61
CA PRO A 57 -2.21 2.62 -6.35
C PRO A 57 -2.04 1.16 -5.96
N TYR A 58 -2.12 0.28 -6.95
CA TYR A 58 -1.91 -1.16 -6.74
C TYR A 58 -0.47 -1.48 -6.32
N CYS A 59 0.51 -0.73 -6.85
CA CYS A 59 1.92 -0.98 -6.67
C CYS A 59 2.37 -0.49 -5.30
N ILE A 60 2.11 0.78 -4.97
CA ILE A 60 2.45 1.31 -3.64
C ILE A 60 1.57 0.68 -2.55
N GLY A 61 0.28 0.44 -2.84
CA GLY A 61 -0.65 -0.18 -1.91
C GLY A 61 -0.26 -1.61 -1.53
N TRP A 62 0.33 -2.38 -2.46
CA TRP A 62 0.94 -3.67 -2.15
C TRP A 62 2.01 -3.55 -1.07
N TRP A 63 2.98 -2.64 -1.25
CA TRP A 63 4.08 -2.47 -0.29
C TRP A 63 3.64 -1.87 1.04
N ILE A 64 2.71 -0.91 1.02
CA ILE A 64 2.11 -0.35 2.23
C ILE A 64 1.42 -1.45 3.04
N SER A 65 0.63 -2.31 2.39
CA SER A 65 -0.05 -3.43 3.05
C SER A 65 0.93 -4.40 3.69
N GLY A 66 2.04 -4.71 3.00
CA GLY A 66 3.11 -5.55 3.55
C GLY A 66 3.82 -4.92 4.73
N ALA A 67 4.14 -3.63 4.64
CA ALA A 67 4.79 -2.89 5.72
C ALA A 67 3.91 -2.83 6.98
N LEU A 68 2.61 -2.57 6.82
CA LEU A 68 1.65 -2.58 7.92
C LEU A 68 1.50 -3.96 8.56
N LEU A 69 1.39 -5.02 7.74
CA LEU A 69 1.34 -6.39 8.20
C LEU A 69 2.61 -6.76 8.98
N ALA A 70 3.79 -6.48 8.42
CA ALA A 70 5.06 -6.76 9.06
C ALA A 70 5.19 -6.00 10.39
N ALA A 71 4.85 -4.71 10.41
CA ALA A 71 4.85 -3.90 11.63
C ALA A 71 3.92 -4.48 12.70
N TYR A 72 2.70 -4.89 12.31
CA TYR A 72 1.74 -5.52 13.22
C TYR A 72 2.27 -6.85 13.78
N LEU A 73 2.80 -7.72 12.93
CA LEU A 73 3.36 -9.02 13.33
C LEU A 73 4.56 -8.85 14.28
N LEU A 74 5.44 -7.89 14.00
CA LEU A 74 6.60 -7.58 14.85
C LEU A 74 6.15 -6.99 16.20
N ALA A 75 5.25 -6.00 16.18
CA ALA A 75 4.77 -5.34 17.39
C ALA A 75 3.96 -6.26 18.32
N THR A 76 3.32 -7.30 17.76
CA THR A 76 2.53 -8.28 18.52
C THR A 76 3.30 -9.57 18.83
N GLY A 77 4.56 -9.69 18.42
CA GLY A 77 5.38 -10.89 18.62
C GLY A 77 4.89 -12.12 17.83
N GLN A 78 4.14 -11.92 16.76
CA GLN A 78 3.54 -12.98 15.93
C GLN A 78 4.37 -13.36 14.71
N PHE A 79 5.44 -12.63 14.41
CA PHE A 79 6.25 -12.82 13.19
C PHE A 79 6.89 -14.21 13.10
N ASP A 80 7.37 -14.76 14.22
CA ASP A 80 8.03 -16.08 14.25
C ASP A 80 7.06 -17.23 14.57
N GLN A 81 5.76 -16.93 14.68
CA GLN A 81 4.73 -17.90 15.11
C GLN A 81 4.12 -18.67 13.94
N ALA A 82 4.46 -18.33 12.69
CA ALA A 82 4.01 -19.04 11.50
C ALA A 82 5.10 -19.05 10.41
N PRO A 83 5.07 -20.01 9.47
CA PRO A 83 5.97 -20.00 8.33
C PRO A 83 5.82 -18.73 7.48
N LEU A 84 6.92 -18.25 6.89
CA LEU A 84 6.92 -17.09 5.98
C LEU A 84 5.89 -17.19 4.86
N LEU A 85 5.60 -18.41 4.37
CA LEU A 85 4.57 -18.62 3.36
C LEU A 85 3.17 -18.21 3.83
N VAL A 86 2.85 -18.44 5.11
CA VAL A 86 1.57 -18.03 5.70
C VAL A 86 1.49 -16.52 5.76
N HIS A 87 2.56 -15.83 6.17
CA HIS A 87 2.62 -14.36 6.14
C HIS A 87 2.54 -13.80 4.71
N GLY A 88 3.07 -14.50 3.72
CA GLY A 88 2.87 -14.17 2.31
C GLY A 88 1.39 -14.21 1.91
N ILE A 89 0.65 -15.24 2.33
CA ILE A 89 -0.80 -15.33 2.08
C ILE A 89 -1.54 -14.21 2.82
N GLU A 90 -1.17 -13.93 4.07
CA GLU A 90 -1.75 -12.83 4.86
C GLU A 90 -1.50 -11.48 4.18
N TRP A 91 -0.33 -11.27 3.57
CA TRP A 91 -0.03 -10.08 2.78
C TRP A 91 -0.98 -9.95 1.59
N PHE A 92 -1.14 -11.02 0.80
CA PHE A 92 -2.11 -11.03 -0.29
C PHE A 92 -3.53 -10.74 0.18
N ALA A 93 -3.94 -11.26 1.33
CA ALA A 93 -5.26 -11.01 1.90
C ALA A 93 -5.45 -9.52 2.25
N VAL A 94 -4.49 -8.92 2.96
CA VAL A 94 -4.54 -7.50 3.34
C VAL A 94 -4.53 -6.60 2.09
N ALA A 95 -3.62 -6.85 1.15
CA ALA A 95 -3.51 -6.06 -0.08
C ALA A 95 -4.76 -6.19 -0.96
N GLY A 96 -5.28 -7.41 -1.12
CA GLY A 96 -6.49 -7.66 -1.91
C GLY A 96 -7.73 -6.97 -1.32
N ALA A 97 -7.89 -7.03 0.01
CA ALA A 97 -8.98 -6.35 0.69
C ALA A 97 -8.86 -4.82 0.64
N ALA A 98 -7.65 -4.27 0.80
CA ALA A 98 -7.40 -2.83 0.65
C ALA A 98 -7.70 -2.34 -0.78
N VAL A 99 -7.32 -3.12 -1.79
CA VAL A 99 -7.64 -2.83 -3.20
C VAL A 99 -9.15 -2.87 -3.46
N LEU A 100 -9.87 -3.84 -2.89
CA LEU A 100 -11.32 -3.91 -3.00
C LEU A 100 -11.99 -2.64 -2.44
N LEU A 101 -11.52 -2.15 -1.29
CA LEU A 101 -12.01 -0.89 -0.70
C LEU A 101 -11.74 0.30 -1.61
N ASN A 102 -10.52 0.42 -2.17
CA ASN A 102 -10.21 1.47 -3.17
C ASN A 102 -11.16 1.41 -4.36
N ARG A 103 -11.41 0.22 -4.91
CA ARG A 103 -12.28 0.06 -6.08
C ARG A 103 -13.74 0.42 -5.79
N ILE A 104 -14.22 0.10 -4.59
CA ILE A 104 -15.56 0.50 -4.13
C ILE A 104 -15.64 2.02 -4.04
N ASP A 105 -14.64 2.66 -3.44
CA ASP A 105 -14.56 4.13 -3.30
C ASP A 105 -14.55 4.83 -4.66
N ASP A 106 -13.70 4.37 -5.59
CA ASP A 106 -13.66 4.87 -6.97
C ASP A 106 -15.03 4.74 -7.67
N THR A 107 -15.67 3.58 -7.55
CA THR A 107 -16.98 3.31 -8.18
C THR A 107 -18.08 4.20 -7.59
N LEU A 108 -18.11 4.37 -6.27
CA LEU A 108 -19.12 5.20 -5.60
C LEU A 108 -18.89 6.69 -5.88
N GLY A 109 -17.64 7.13 -5.99
CA GLY A 109 -17.28 8.50 -6.36
C GLY A 109 -17.69 8.88 -7.79
N GLU A 110 -17.82 7.90 -8.69
CA GLU A 110 -18.32 8.11 -10.06
C GLU A 110 -19.85 8.21 -10.16
N VAL A 111 -20.60 7.49 -9.32
CA VAL A 111 -22.08 7.53 -9.31
C VAL A 111 -22.63 8.86 -8.79
N GLY A 112 -21.83 9.61 -8.02
CA GLY A 112 -22.20 10.92 -7.48
C GLY A 112 -21.89 12.13 -8.38
N LYS A 113 -21.40 11.91 -9.60
CA LYS A 113 -21.11 12.96 -10.60
C LYS A 113 -22.12 12.92 -11.74
#